data_AF-A0A524RRF4-F1
#
_entry.id   AF-A0A524RRF4-F1
#
_cell.length_a   1.000
_cell.length_b   1.000
_cell.length_c   1.000
_cell.angle_alpha   90.00
_cell.angle_beta   90.00
_cell.angle_gamma   90.00
#
_symmetry.space_group_name_H-M   'P 1'
#
loop_
_entity.id
_entity.type
_entity.pdbx_description
1 polymer ?
#
loop_
_entity_poly.entity_id
_entity_poly.type
_entity_poly.pdbx_seq_one_letter_code
_entity_poly.pdbx_strand_id
1 'polypeptide(L)'
;AAVDSCEEGCLSIPGVYLNVVRPTLVEVTYQDEAGRRRRIKADGLLGRCIQHEMDHLKGVLFVDRVTDTEALSSELQEHGFPADAVHAIR
;
A
#
# COMPACT_ATOMS: atom_id res chain seq x y z
N ALA A 1 14.94 8.83 0.43
CA ALA A 1 15.05 7.67 -0.48
C ALA A 1 14.41 8.04 -1.80
N ALA A 2 14.81 7.44 -2.92
CA ALA A 2 14.05 7.62 -4.17
C ALA A 2 12.62 7.10 -3.98
N VAL A 3 11.65 7.79 -4.56
CA VAL A 3 10.23 7.44 -4.50
C VAL A 3 9.67 7.30 -5.91
N ASP A 4 8.61 6.52 -6.04
CA ASP A 4 7.90 6.30 -7.30
C ASP A 4 6.38 6.26 -7.05
N SER A 5 5.62 6.70 -8.05
CA SER A 5 4.15 6.71 -8.05
C SER A 5 3.66 5.64 -9.01
N CYS A 6 2.88 4.68 -8.49
CA CYS A 6 2.32 3.59 -9.28
C CYS A 6 0.94 3.22 -8.75
N GLU A 7 0.11 2.70 -9.64
CA GLU A 7 -1.23 2.22 -9.32
C GLU A 7 -1.17 1.01 -8.39
N GLU A 8 -1.97 1.05 -7.32
CA GLU A 8 -2.20 -0.05 -6.40
C GLU A 8 -3.69 -0.38 -6.31
N GLY A 9 -3.97 -1.66 -6.14
CA GLY A 9 -5.27 -2.16 -5.70
C GLY A 9 -5.10 -3.05 -4.48
N CYS A 10 -6.20 -3.44 -3.85
CA CYS A 10 -6.19 -4.33 -2.69
C CYS A 10 -7.38 -5.28 -2.71
N LEU A 11 -7.17 -6.55 -2.31
CA LEU A 11 -8.27 -7.51 -2.17
C LEU A 11 -9.28 -7.10 -1.09
N SER A 12 -8.86 -6.29 -0.12
CA SER A 12 -9.75 -5.74 0.92
C SER A 12 -10.57 -4.54 0.43
N ILE A 13 -10.21 -3.94 -0.71
CA ILE A 13 -10.93 -2.81 -1.34
C ILE A 13 -11.14 -3.16 -2.83
N PRO A 14 -11.99 -4.16 -3.12
CA PRO A 14 -12.20 -4.65 -4.47
C PRO A 14 -12.67 -3.57 -5.44
N GLY A 15 -12.05 -3.55 -6.63
CA GLY A 15 -12.44 -2.67 -7.74
C GLY A 15 -11.73 -1.32 -7.76
N VAL A 16 -11.15 -0.88 -6.64
CA VAL A 16 -10.49 0.42 -6.53
C VAL A 16 -9.01 0.32 -6.90
N TYR A 17 -8.58 1.19 -7.81
CA TYR A 17 -7.18 1.29 -8.24
C TYR A 17 -6.73 2.76 -8.24
N LEU A 18 -5.73 3.09 -7.43
CA LEU A 18 -5.25 4.47 -7.28
C LEU A 18 -3.73 4.54 -7.21
N ASN A 19 -3.16 5.66 -7.67
CA ASN A 19 -1.73 5.89 -7.60
C ASN A 19 -1.27 6.18 -6.16
N VAL A 20 -0.23 5.47 -5.72
CA VAL A 20 0.39 5.64 -4.40
C VAL A 20 1.88 5.89 -4.54
N VAL A 21 2.37 6.92 -3.85
CA VAL A 21 3.81 7.23 -3.77
C VAL A 21 4.46 6.37 -2.71
N ARG A 22 5.49 5.61 -3.07
CA ARG A 22 6.29 4.79 -2.13
C ARG A 22 7.78 4.90 -2.40
N PRO A 23 8.63 4.67 -1.39
CA PRO A 23 10.05 4.38 -1.60
C PRO A 23 10.25 3.27 -2.65
N THR A 24 11.20 3.47 -3.56
CA THR A 24 11.51 2.51 -4.64
C THR A 24 12.21 1.25 -4.15
N LEU A 25 12.69 1.26 -2.90
CA LEU A 25 13.52 0.23 -2.32
C LEU A 25 13.15 0.04 -0.85
N VAL A 26 12.95 -1.21 -0.44
CA VAL A 26 12.73 -1.60 0.95
C VAL A 26 13.71 -2.69 1.34
N GLU A 27 14.09 -2.72 2.61
CA GLU A 27 14.82 -3.84 3.19
C GLU A 27 14.06 -4.34 4.41
N VAL A 28 13.72 -5.62 4.44
CA VAL A 28 12.95 -6.23 5.52
C VAL A 28 13.69 -7.44 6.10
N THR A 29 13.54 -7.60 7.41
CA THR A 29 13.97 -8.79 8.13
C THR A 29 12.73 -9.53 8.60
N TYR A 30 12.66 -10.82 8.33
CA TYR A 30 11.50 -11.66 8.64
C TYR A 30 11.95 -13.08 9.03
N GLN A 31 11.01 -13.90 9.49
CA GLN A 31 11.23 -15.34 9.61
C GLN A 31 10.48 -16.03 8.48
N ASP A 32 11.15 -16.98 7.81
CA ASP A 32 10.46 -17.85 6.85
C ASP A 32 9.49 -18.80 7.56
N GLU A 33 8.72 -19.57 6.80
CA GLU A 33 7.73 -20.52 7.30
C GLU A 33 8.33 -21.64 8.17
N ALA A 34 9.65 -21.83 8.12
CA ALA A 34 10.39 -22.75 8.98
C ALA A 34 11.03 -22.05 10.21
N GLY A 35 10.71 -20.78 10.46
CA GLY A 35 11.19 -19.99 11.60
C GLY A 35 12.61 -19.44 11.44
N ARG A 36 13.23 -19.57 10.26
CA ARG A 36 14.62 -19.13 10.04
C ARG A 36 14.64 -17.65 9.70
N ARG A 37 15.54 -16.88 10.34
CA ARG A 37 15.70 -15.45 10.05
C ARG A 37 16.22 -15.23 8.63
N ARG A 38 15.56 -14.35 7.89
CA ARG A 38 15.90 -13.93 6.54
C ARG A 38 15.97 -12.40 6.48
N ARG A 39 16.74 -11.91 5.51
CA ARG A 39 16.81 -10.49 5.16
C ARG A 39 16.73 -10.39 3.65
N ILE A 40 15.88 -9.50 3.15
CA ILE A 40 15.72 -9.25 1.72
C ILE A 40 15.71 -7.75 1.47
N LYS A 41 16.40 -7.34 0.42
CA LYS A 41 16.35 -6.00 -0.15
C LYS A 41 15.61 -6.12 -1.48
N ALA A 42 14.52 -5.40 -1.63
CA ALA A 42 13.61 -5.52 -2.77
C ALA A 42 13.24 -4.15 -3.34
N ASP A 43 13.13 -4.08 -4.66
CA ASP A 43 12.69 -2.94 -5.44
C ASP A 43 11.53 -3.34 -6.38
N GLY A 44 11.11 -2.41 -7.22
CA GLY A 44 10.04 -2.63 -8.21
C GLY A 44 8.74 -3.11 -7.58
N LEU A 45 8.04 -4.03 -8.26
CA LEU A 45 6.76 -4.56 -7.80
C LEU A 45 6.88 -5.29 -6.45
N LEU A 46 7.92 -6.10 -6.24
CA LEU A 46 8.09 -6.84 -4.99
C LEU A 46 8.31 -5.88 -3.81
N GLY A 47 9.16 -4.87 -3.98
CA GLY A 47 9.38 -3.85 -2.95
C GLY A 47 8.10 -3.08 -2.63
N ARG A 48 7.27 -2.79 -3.63
CA ARG A 48 5.95 -2.14 -3.45
C ARG A 48 4.97 -3.04 -2.70
N CYS A 49 4.79 -4.29 -3.12
CA CYS A 49 3.91 -5.24 -2.45
C CYS A 49 4.32 -5.46 -1.00
N ILE A 50 5.62 -5.62 -0.71
CA ILE A 50 6.09 -5.75 0.68
C ILE A 50 5.67 -4.54 1.51
N GLN A 51 5.85 -3.32 0.99
CA GLN A 51 5.44 -2.11 1.71
C GLN A 51 3.91 -2.04 1.93
N HIS A 52 3.11 -2.44 0.93
CA HIS A 52 1.65 -2.56 1.05
C HIS A 52 1.25 -3.56 2.14
N GLU A 53 1.83 -4.76 2.16
CA GLU A 53 1.49 -5.77 3.16
C GLU A 53 1.99 -5.40 4.57
N MET A 54 3.11 -4.68 4.66
CA MET A 54 3.60 -4.16 5.94
C MET A 54 2.69 -3.07 6.52
N ASP A 55 1.94 -2.37 5.69
CA ASP A 55 0.94 -1.39 6.11
C ASP A 55 -0.28 -2.08 6.74
N HIS A 56 -0.75 -3.20 6.17
CA HIS A 56 -1.81 -4.01 6.77
C HIS A 56 -1.49 -4.45 8.21
N LEU A 57 -0.22 -4.80 8.48
CA LEU A 57 0.23 -5.15 9.84
C LEU A 57 0.13 -3.98 10.84
N LYS A 58 -0.03 -2.75 10.35
CA LYS A 58 -0.20 -1.52 11.14
C LYS A 58 -1.62 -0.96 11.06
N GLY A 59 -2.55 -1.69 10.42
CA GLY A 59 -3.91 -1.22 10.19
C GLY A 59 -4.00 -0.06 9.18
N VAL A 60 -3.02 0.04 8.27
CA VAL A 60 -2.95 1.07 7.23
C VAL A 60 -3.34 0.44 5.89
N LEU A 61 -4.24 1.09 5.16
CA LEU A 61 -4.64 0.70 3.81
C LEU A 61 -3.99 1.62 2.77
N PHE A 62 -3.89 1.18 1.51
CA PHE A 62 -3.24 2.00 0.48
C PHE A 62 -3.98 3.32 0.21
N VAL A 63 -5.30 3.34 0.38
CA VAL A 63 -6.16 4.54 0.27
C VAL A 63 -5.78 5.63 1.27
N ASP A 64 -5.22 5.26 2.43
CA ASP A 64 -4.74 6.20 3.44
C ASP A 64 -3.49 6.96 2.98
N ARG A 65 -2.82 6.49 1.92
CA ARG A 65 -1.61 7.08 1.35
C ARG A 65 -1.86 7.83 0.03
N VAL A 66 -3.09 7.80 -0.49
CA VAL A 66 -3.44 8.49 -1.74
C VAL A 66 -3.50 9.98 -1.48
N THR A 67 -2.73 10.75 -2.25
CA THR A 67 -2.68 12.22 -2.12
C THR A 67 -3.71 12.94 -3.01
N ASP A 68 -4.18 12.28 -4.07
CA ASP A 68 -5.24 12.80 -4.93
C ASP A 68 -6.60 12.51 -4.29
N THR A 69 -7.09 13.48 -3.51
CA THR A 69 -8.34 13.34 -2.76
C THR A 69 -9.59 13.32 -3.64
N GLU A 70 -9.55 13.92 -4.84
CA GLU A 70 -10.68 13.93 -5.76
C GLU A 70 -10.86 12.55 -6.40
N ALA A 71 -9.78 11.98 -6.95
CA ALA A 71 -9.79 10.63 -7.49
C ALA A 71 -10.17 9.60 -6.42
N LEU A 72 -9.59 9.72 -5.21
CA LEU A 72 -9.91 8.85 -4.09
C LEU A 72 -11.40 8.86 -3.73
N SER A 73 -11.99 10.06 -3.60
CA SER A 73 -13.40 10.19 -3.21
C SER A 73 -14.33 9.61 -4.28
N SER A 74 -14.01 9.84 -5.56
CA SER A 74 -14.79 9.32 -6.68
C SER A 74 -14.76 7.79 -6.73
N GLU A 75 -13.57 7.19 -6.67
CA GLU A 75 -13.38 5.73 -6.73
C GLU A 75 -14.04 5.02 -5.54
N LEU A 76 -13.86 5.52 -4.32
CA LEU A 76 -14.50 4.93 -3.15
C LEU A 76 -16.02 5.00 -3.25
N GLN A 77 -16.57 6.14 -3.69
CA GLN A 77 -18.01 6.30 -3.85
C GLN A 77 -18.58 5.36 -4.92
N GLU A 78 -17.92 5.24 -6.07
CA GLU A 78 -18.34 4.35 -7.16
C GLU A 78 -18.37 2.87 -6.72
N HIS A 79 -17.40 2.47 -5.90
CA HIS A 79 -17.28 1.10 -5.39
C HIS A 79 -18.00 0.85 -4.05
N GLY A 80 -18.76 1.83 -3.54
CA GLY A 80 -19.58 1.69 -2.35
C GLY A 80 -18.82 1.71 -1.03
N PHE A 81 -17.60 2.24 -1.01
CA PHE A 81 -16.80 2.45 0.19
C PHE A 81 -17.03 3.83 0.80
N PRO A 82 -17.15 3.93 2.13
CA PRO A 82 -17.33 5.19 2.82
C PRO A 82 -16.00 5.99 2.84
N ALA A 83 -16.00 7.20 2.27
CA ALA A 83 -14.80 8.05 2.19
C ALA A 83 -14.30 8.53 3.57
N ASP A 84 -15.18 8.61 4.57
CA ASP A 84 -14.85 8.98 5.95
C ASP A 84 -14.15 7.85 6.73
N ALA A 85 -14.06 6.64 6.17
CA ALA A 85 -13.26 5.56 6.73
C ALA A 85 -11.76 5.67 6.40
N VAL A 86 -11.35 6.60 5.54
CA VAL A 86 -9.94 6.84 5.20
C VAL A 86 -9.25 7.61 6.33
N HIS A 87 -8.10 7.09 6.77
CA HIS A 87 -7.28 7.68 7.82
C HIS A 87 -5.99 8.23 7.20
N ALA A 88 -6.08 9.37 6.52
CA ALA A 88 -4.96 9.93 5.76
C ALA A 88 -3.64 9.99 6.56
N ILE A 89 -2.61 9.33 6.04
CA ILE A 89 -1.27 9.29 6.63
C ILE A 89 -0.40 10.28 5.86
N ARG A 90 0.04 11.31 6.59
CA ARG A 90 1.01 12.29 6.10
C ARG A 90 2.44 11.80 6.31
#